data_AF-A0A068SAA2-F1
#
_entry.id   AF-A0A068SAA2-F1
#
_cell.length_a   1.000
_cell.length_b   1.000
_cell.length_c   1.000
_cell.angle_alpha   90.00
_cell.angle_beta   90.00
_cell.angle_gamma   90.00
#
_symmetry.space_group_name_H-M   'P 1'
#
loop_
_entity.id
_entity.type
_entity.pdbx_description
1 polymer ?
#
loop_
_entity_poly.entity_id
_entity_poly.type
_entity_poly.pdbx_seq_one_letter_code
_entity_poly.pdbx_strand_id
1 'polypeptide(L)'
;MSKHHEGIQQLCQNQDFRLLHVTRHKNKYRMRLVRPCIHKGHQQRVLEEGYYALSHLWGNAKDYPYWQVDGFISDKEGGGRKVDPVPMRPEKRDTLIALLKKHANSYWWIDVLCARVDTPLMIMGSIYRYCKSCVALIDMADPFSMHQLEALSGALSKASGGYYYANRLLHRRPNMTSKQVERLVFSNILSLHGIESDFGKELNVVLQVIQSRWFTRVWTAQEFLLPKQIILMPEQRASAPTRYSMDFALLEKITERLDTIYRVIDRIPLLEKSTQHLVVTRRVGSMHVLCGRSHQREGVLDIYNNHHSRVLPRLRNVFEALASSSRVCAVPVDYVYGVIGMLELDVPRLDHPQDVWKAFLDELRKLLAHLTEQDQGCMWAKVVKDETFDLANAKNLGHVYTGLVKFSRRRNRKSKRGHHSVSVNNRLNYYDSSHLGAVQYMLMTVAPPAITRYDNKNLPTSIEHLPHGEF
;
A
#
# COMPACT_ATOMS: atom_id res chain seq x y z
N MET A 1 -25.74 -14.67 -7.38
CA MET A 1 -25.01 -13.47 -7.87
C MET A 1 -23.61 -13.48 -7.28
N SER A 2 -22.64 -12.72 -7.82
CA SER A 2 -21.32 -12.64 -7.18
C SER A 2 -21.41 -11.75 -5.92
N LYS A 3 -20.64 -12.05 -4.86
CA LYS A 3 -20.55 -11.20 -3.65
C LYS A 3 -20.25 -9.72 -3.98
N HIS A 4 -19.51 -9.49 -5.06
CA HIS A 4 -19.24 -8.15 -5.58
C HIS A 4 -20.52 -7.45 -6.06
N HIS A 5 -21.38 -8.16 -6.80
CA HIS A 5 -22.64 -7.60 -7.29
C HIS A 5 -23.62 -7.29 -6.14
N GLU A 6 -23.71 -8.17 -5.14
CA GLU A 6 -24.52 -7.92 -3.94
C GLU A 6 -24.01 -6.71 -3.15
N GLY A 7 -22.69 -6.58 -2.99
CA GLY A 7 -22.09 -5.44 -2.31
C GLY A 7 -22.31 -4.10 -3.01
N ILE A 8 -22.15 -4.04 -4.34
CA ILE A 8 -22.46 -2.81 -5.09
C ILE A 8 -23.97 -2.49 -5.07
N GLN A 9 -24.84 -3.50 -5.04
CA GLN A 9 -26.28 -3.33 -4.91
C GLN A 9 -26.66 -2.70 -3.58
N GLN A 10 -26.12 -3.21 -2.47
CA GLN A 10 -26.30 -2.62 -1.13
C GLN A 10 -25.77 -1.19 -1.09
N LEU A 11 -24.57 -0.95 -1.64
CA LEU A 11 -23.99 0.39 -1.67
C LEU A 11 -24.84 1.37 -2.49
N CYS A 12 -25.41 0.95 -3.62
CA CYS A 12 -26.30 1.78 -4.43
C CYS A 12 -27.64 2.09 -3.73
N GLN A 13 -28.01 1.36 -2.69
CA GLN A 13 -29.20 1.65 -1.87
C GLN A 13 -28.88 2.61 -0.71
N ASN A 14 -27.61 2.83 -0.40
CA ASN A 14 -27.18 3.71 0.67
C ASN A 14 -27.42 5.20 0.31
N GLN A 15 -27.96 5.97 1.26
CA GLN A 15 -28.31 7.39 1.04
C GLN A 15 -27.10 8.32 0.99
N ASP A 16 -26.00 7.92 1.63
CA ASP A 16 -24.75 8.67 1.69
C ASP A 16 -23.82 8.35 0.53
N PHE A 17 -24.10 7.29 -0.23
CA PHE A 17 -23.33 6.94 -1.42
C PHE A 17 -23.67 7.87 -2.59
N ARG A 18 -22.73 8.75 -2.90
CA ARG A 18 -22.79 9.74 -3.99
C ARG A 18 -21.70 9.50 -4.99
N LEU A 19 -21.96 9.81 -6.25
CA LEU A 19 -20.98 9.71 -7.32
C LEU A 19 -20.98 10.98 -8.16
N LEU A 20 -19.80 11.35 -8.64
CA LEU A 20 -19.65 12.31 -9.72
C LEU A 20 -19.91 11.60 -11.05
N HIS A 21 -21.02 11.92 -11.70
CA HIS A 21 -21.35 11.45 -13.03
C HIS A 21 -20.79 12.44 -14.07
N VAL A 22 -19.88 11.95 -14.91
CA VAL A 22 -19.26 12.72 -15.99
C VAL A 22 -19.94 12.38 -17.30
N THR A 23 -20.46 13.37 -18.02
CA THR A 23 -21.14 13.20 -19.31
C THR A 23 -20.51 14.05 -20.38
N ARG A 24 -20.61 13.61 -21.64
CA ARG A 24 -20.25 14.39 -22.82
C ARG A 24 -21.47 14.54 -23.72
N HIS A 25 -21.87 15.78 -23.98
CA HIS A 25 -22.98 16.10 -24.88
C HIS A 25 -22.58 17.25 -25.81
N LYS A 26 -22.66 17.03 -27.14
CA LYS A 26 -22.30 18.02 -28.17
C LYS A 26 -20.93 18.68 -27.92
N ASN A 27 -19.90 17.86 -27.66
CA ASN A 27 -18.53 18.28 -27.31
C ASN A 27 -18.37 19.12 -26.03
N LYS A 28 -19.42 19.31 -25.23
CA LYS A 28 -19.35 19.91 -23.90
C LYS A 28 -19.40 18.82 -22.84
N TYR A 29 -18.48 18.91 -21.88
CA TYR A 29 -18.47 18.04 -20.71
C TYR A 29 -19.36 18.64 -19.63
N ARG A 30 -20.13 17.79 -18.95
CA ARG A 30 -20.92 18.17 -17.78
C ARG A 30 -20.68 17.17 -16.67
N MET A 31 -20.44 17.68 -15.47
CA MET A 31 -20.22 16.89 -14.28
C MET A 31 -21.35 17.15 -13.28
N ARG A 32 -21.90 16.10 -12.70
CA ARG A 32 -23.02 16.20 -11.77
C ARG A 32 -22.87 15.22 -10.62
N LEU A 33 -23.08 15.68 -9.40
CA LEU A 33 -23.22 14.79 -8.25
C LEU A 33 -24.59 14.12 -8.29
N VAL A 34 -24.60 12.80 -8.16
CA VAL A 34 -25.81 11.96 -8.22
C VAL A 34 -25.82 10.96 -7.08
N ARG A 35 -27.01 10.61 -6.60
CA ARG A 35 -27.23 9.48 -5.68
C ARG A 35 -27.91 8.32 -6.40
N PRO A 36 -27.21 7.17 -6.54
CA PRO A 36 -27.80 5.97 -7.14
C PRO A 36 -29.13 5.58 -6.48
N CYS A 37 -29.26 5.71 -5.15
CA CYS A 37 -30.47 5.34 -4.42
C CYS A 37 -31.72 6.15 -4.80
N ILE A 38 -31.55 7.37 -5.34
CA ILE A 38 -32.65 8.25 -5.77
C ILE A 38 -32.99 8.04 -7.25
N HIS A 39 -31.97 7.79 -8.08
CA HIS A 39 -32.11 7.75 -9.53
C HIS A 39 -31.91 6.35 -10.09
N LYS A 40 -33.01 5.63 -10.34
CA LYS A 40 -33.00 4.25 -10.89
C LYS A 40 -32.12 4.09 -12.14
N GLY A 41 -32.13 5.07 -13.04
CA GLY A 41 -31.26 5.03 -14.23
C GLY A 41 -29.77 5.14 -13.90
N HIS A 42 -29.41 5.89 -12.86
CA HIS A 42 -28.02 5.93 -12.39
C HIS A 42 -27.64 4.65 -11.66
N GLN A 43 -28.51 4.15 -10.77
CA GLN A 43 -28.34 2.86 -10.11
C GLN A 43 -28.08 1.73 -11.10
N GLN A 44 -28.95 1.55 -12.10
CA GLN A 44 -28.83 0.47 -13.07
C GLN A 44 -27.47 0.51 -13.80
N ARG A 45 -27.06 1.68 -14.29
CA ARG A 45 -25.76 1.81 -14.97
C ARG A 45 -24.58 1.60 -14.03
N VAL A 46 -24.67 2.00 -12.76
CA VAL A 46 -23.59 1.72 -11.78
C VAL A 46 -23.48 0.21 -11.52
N LEU A 47 -24.61 -0.52 -11.46
CA LEU A 47 -24.62 -1.98 -11.33
C LEU A 47 -24.05 -2.70 -12.56
N GLU A 48 -24.31 -2.17 -13.76
CA GLU A 48 -23.87 -2.74 -15.03
C GLU A 48 -22.41 -2.39 -15.38
N GLU A 49 -22.04 -1.12 -15.23
CA GLU A 49 -20.76 -0.58 -15.73
C GLU A 49 -19.72 -0.39 -14.61
N GLY A 50 -20.16 -0.32 -13.35
CA GLY A 50 -19.35 0.03 -12.20
C GLY A 50 -19.09 1.54 -12.07
N TYR A 51 -18.20 1.88 -11.14
CA TYR A 51 -17.71 3.24 -10.92
C TYR A 51 -16.21 3.20 -10.62
N TYR A 52 -15.51 4.30 -10.87
CA TYR A 52 -14.11 4.47 -10.51
C TYR A 52 -14.01 5.16 -9.15
N ALA A 53 -12.91 4.95 -8.44
CA ALA A 53 -12.54 5.78 -7.29
C ALA A 53 -11.32 6.62 -7.65
N LEU A 54 -11.25 7.85 -7.13
CA LEU A 54 -10.05 8.67 -7.15
C LEU A 54 -9.47 8.70 -5.75
N SER A 55 -8.19 8.39 -5.66
CA SER A 55 -7.38 8.54 -4.47
C SER A 55 -6.29 9.58 -4.76
N HIS A 56 -6.07 10.52 -3.85
CA HIS A 56 -4.96 11.47 -4.00
C HIS A 56 -4.61 12.15 -2.69
N LEU A 57 -3.49 12.86 -2.69
CA LEU A 57 -3.15 13.79 -1.62
C LEU A 57 -4.01 15.05 -1.71
N TRP A 58 -4.73 15.32 -0.64
CA TRP A 58 -5.41 16.59 -0.45
C TRP A 58 -4.39 17.70 -0.23
N GLY A 59 -4.73 18.90 -0.69
CA GLY A 59 -4.12 20.10 -0.12
C GLY A 59 -4.74 20.36 1.25
N ASN A 60 -3.98 20.91 2.18
CA ASN A 60 -4.60 21.53 3.34
C ASN A 60 -5.29 22.81 2.88
N ALA A 61 -6.50 23.09 3.36
CA ALA A 61 -7.19 24.35 3.06
C ALA A 61 -6.39 25.58 3.52
N LYS A 62 -5.53 25.41 4.53
CA LYS A 62 -4.59 26.44 4.98
C LYS A 62 -3.46 26.73 3.98
N ASP A 63 -3.08 25.73 3.18
CA ASP A 63 -1.89 25.78 2.35
C ASP A 63 -2.22 26.12 0.88
N TYR A 64 -3.47 25.99 0.46
CA TYR A 64 -3.88 26.16 -0.95
C TYR A 64 -5.25 26.83 -1.10
N PRO A 65 -5.44 27.63 -2.16
CA PRO A 65 -6.74 28.25 -2.42
C PRO A 65 -7.79 27.18 -2.72
N TYR A 66 -8.98 27.36 -2.16
CA TYR A 66 -10.13 26.56 -2.53
C TYR A 66 -10.41 26.67 -4.03
N TRP A 67 -10.58 25.52 -4.68
CA TRP A 67 -10.91 25.44 -6.10
C TRP A 67 -12.41 25.63 -6.27
N GLN A 68 -12.79 26.68 -6.99
CA GLN A 68 -14.18 26.92 -7.37
C GLN A 68 -14.60 25.90 -8.43
N VAL A 69 -15.56 25.05 -8.08
CA VAL A 69 -16.02 23.95 -8.95
C VAL A 69 -17.47 24.11 -9.42
N ASP A 70 -18.22 25.05 -8.85
CA ASP A 70 -19.64 25.29 -9.18
C ASP A 70 -19.89 25.72 -10.63
N GLY A 71 -18.86 26.26 -11.31
CA GLY A 71 -18.91 26.59 -12.72
C GLY A 71 -18.98 25.37 -13.66
N PHE A 72 -18.60 24.17 -13.21
CA PHE A 72 -18.57 22.97 -14.06
C PHE A 72 -19.06 21.67 -13.38
N ILE A 73 -19.28 21.69 -12.06
CA ILE A 73 -19.94 20.61 -11.31
C ILE A 73 -21.25 21.15 -10.73
N SER A 74 -22.33 20.37 -10.87
CA SER A 74 -23.64 20.71 -10.31
C SER A 74 -24.11 19.68 -9.27
N ASP A 75 -24.69 20.15 -8.17
CA ASP A 75 -25.46 19.33 -7.22
C ASP A 75 -26.94 19.76 -7.26
N LYS A 76 -27.66 19.24 -8.24
CA LYS A 76 -29.11 19.50 -8.35
C LYS A 76 -29.91 18.84 -7.22
N GLU A 77 -29.38 17.79 -6.61
CA GLU A 77 -30.08 17.07 -5.54
C GLU A 77 -29.92 17.76 -4.18
N GLY A 78 -28.91 18.60 -4.00
CA GLY A 78 -28.72 19.48 -2.85
C GLY A 78 -29.70 20.65 -2.78
N GLY A 79 -30.85 20.58 -3.45
CA GLY A 79 -31.83 21.68 -3.53
C GLY A 79 -31.40 22.84 -4.43
N GLY A 80 -30.60 22.55 -5.47
CA GLY A 80 -30.07 23.59 -6.37
C GLY A 80 -28.91 24.39 -5.77
N ARG A 81 -28.35 23.96 -4.63
CA ARG A 81 -27.16 24.56 -4.04
C ARG A 81 -25.96 24.37 -4.97
N LYS A 82 -25.14 25.41 -5.05
CA LYS A 82 -23.83 25.35 -5.70
C LYS A 82 -22.96 24.33 -4.96
N VAL A 83 -22.08 23.67 -5.70
CA VAL A 83 -21.10 22.77 -5.09
C VAL A 83 -20.08 23.62 -4.37
N ASP A 84 -19.83 23.31 -3.10
CA ASP A 84 -18.87 24.06 -2.30
C ASP A 84 -17.47 23.98 -2.91
N PRO A 85 -16.66 25.04 -2.78
CA PRO A 85 -15.28 25.02 -3.21
C PRO A 85 -14.49 23.90 -2.52
N VAL A 86 -13.56 23.27 -3.23
CA VAL A 86 -12.80 22.13 -2.70
C VAL A 86 -11.34 22.44 -2.45
N PRO A 87 -10.74 22.00 -1.32
CA PRO A 87 -9.30 22.14 -1.09
C PRO A 87 -8.52 21.22 -2.05
N MET A 88 -7.96 21.82 -3.11
CA MET A 88 -7.22 21.09 -4.14
C MET A 88 -6.01 21.89 -4.60
N ARG A 89 -4.84 21.24 -4.58
CA ARG A 89 -3.57 21.75 -5.09
C ARG A 89 -3.71 22.16 -6.58
N PRO A 90 -3.36 23.41 -6.97
CA PRO A 90 -3.54 23.91 -8.35
C PRO A 90 -2.99 23.00 -9.44
N GLU A 91 -1.78 22.46 -9.24
CA GLU A 91 -1.06 21.60 -10.17
C GLU A 91 -1.77 20.27 -10.50
N LYS A 92 -2.78 19.88 -9.72
CA LYS A 92 -3.57 18.65 -9.92
C LYS A 92 -4.81 18.86 -10.78
N ARG A 93 -5.34 20.09 -10.80
CA ARG A 93 -6.69 20.40 -11.27
C ARG A 93 -6.86 20.00 -12.73
N ASP A 94 -5.90 20.39 -13.57
CA ASP A 94 -5.97 20.11 -15.00
C ASP A 94 -5.82 18.61 -15.29
N THR A 95 -4.94 17.92 -14.56
CA THR A 95 -4.79 16.45 -14.66
C THR A 95 -6.08 15.73 -14.29
N LEU A 96 -6.72 16.13 -13.19
CA LEU A 96 -8.01 15.57 -12.77
C LEU A 96 -9.10 15.83 -13.82
N ILE A 97 -9.22 17.06 -14.32
CA ILE A 97 -10.21 17.39 -15.34
C ILE A 97 -9.95 16.60 -16.63
N ALA A 98 -8.69 16.48 -17.06
CA ALA A 98 -8.32 15.71 -18.25
C ALA A 98 -8.66 14.21 -18.06
N LEU A 99 -8.38 13.64 -16.87
CA LEU A 99 -8.77 12.28 -16.51
C LEU A 99 -10.28 12.08 -16.62
N LEU A 100 -11.06 12.92 -15.94
CA LEU A 100 -12.53 12.82 -15.94
C LEU A 100 -13.11 12.95 -17.35
N LYS A 101 -12.63 13.93 -18.14
CA LYS A 101 -13.06 14.12 -19.54
C LYS A 101 -12.74 12.92 -20.42
N LYS A 102 -11.56 12.29 -20.22
CA LYS A 102 -11.19 11.11 -20.98
C LYS A 102 -12.14 9.94 -20.71
N HIS A 103 -12.60 9.80 -19.47
CA HIS A 103 -13.58 8.81 -19.07
C HIS A 103 -15.01 9.41 -19.10
N ALA A 104 -15.40 10.00 -20.22
CA ALA A 104 -16.77 10.48 -20.39
C ALA A 104 -17.79 9.33 -20.24
N ASN A 105 -18.98 9.68 -19.77
CA ASN A 105 -20.09 8.76 -19.49
C ASN A 105 -19.73 7.72 -18.43
N SER A 106 -19.09 8.15 -17.35
CA SER A 106 -18.71 7.27 -16.24
C SER A 106 -19.00 7.91 -14.88
N TYR A 107 -18.87 7.10 -13.83
CA TYR A 107 -19.11 7.49 -12.45
C TYR A 107 -17.83 7.44 -11.63
N TRP A 108 -17.66 8.41 -10.74
CA TRP A 108 -16.46 8.58 -9.93
C TRP A 108 -16.82 8.83 -8.47
N TRP A 109 -16.21 8.07 -7.58
CA TRP A 109 -16.10 8.42 -6.18
C TRP A 109 -14.84 9.27 -5.98
N ILE A 110 -15.00 10.47 -5.41
CA ILE A 110 -13.91 11.41 -5.11
C ILE A 110 -14.24 12.02 -3.74
N ASP A 111 -13.49 11.68 -2.68
CA ASP A 111 -13.92 11.97 -1.30
C ASP A 111 -14.35 13.42 -1.08
N VAL A 112 -13.57 14.40 -1.51
CA VAL A 112 -13.90 15.83 -1.30
C VAL A 112 -15.17 16.31 -2.01
N LEU A 113 -15.62 15.58 -3.04
CA LEU A 113 -16.82 15.92 -3.80
C LEU A 113 -18.01 15.06 -3.37
N CYS A 114 -17.76 13.80 -3.01
CA CYS A 114 -18.80 12.81 -2.77
C CYS A 114 -19.09 12.61 -1.28
N ALA A 115 -18.09 12.73 -0.41
CA ALA A 115 -18.27 12.67 1.03
C ALA A 115 -18.76 14.03 1.57
N ARG A 116 -19.65 13.97 2.55
CA ARG A 116 -20.12 15.10 3.34
C ARG A 116 -19.57 14.99 4.77
N VAL A 117 -19.75 16.06 5.54
CA VAL A 117 -19.36 16.11 6.95
C VAL A 117 -20.05 14.98 7.75
N ASP A 118 -21.24 14.57 7.33
CA ASP A 118 -22.05 13.52 7.94
C ASP A 118 -21.91 12.14 7.29
N THR A 119 -21.09 11.97 6.24
CA THR A 119 -20.92 10.66 5.59
C THR A 119 -20.38 9.63 6.59
N PRO A 120 -21.09 8.50 6.80
CA PRO A 120 -20.63 7.44 7.68
C PRO A 120 -19.31 6.83 7.19
N LEU A 121 -18.30 6.76 8.05
CA LEU A 121 -16.98 6.28 7.64
C LEU A 121 -16.97 4.76 7.37
N MET A 122 -17.94 4.02 7.92
CA MET A 122 -18.15 2.59 7.70
C MET A 122 -18.39 2.22 6.22
N ILE A 123 -18.97 3.11 5.40
CA ILE A 123 -19.24 2.80 3.99
C ILE A 123 -17.99 2.94 3.10
N MET A 124 -16.94 3.60 3.57
CA MET A 124 -15.72 3.86 2.80
C MET A 124 -15.03 2.57 2.36
N GLY A 125 -15.02 1.55 3.22
CA GLY A 125 -14.50 0.23 2.86
C GLY A 125 -15.21 -0.37 1.65
N SER A 126 -16.55 -0.36 1.66
CA SER A 126 -17.38 -0.84 0.56
C SER A 126 -17.18 -0.04 -0.73
N ILE A 127 -17.03 1.28 -0.61
CA ILE A 127 -16.77 2.16 -1.75
C ILE A 127 -15.48 1.76 -2.48
N TYR A 128 -14.36 1.59 -1.78
CA TYR A 128 -13.12 1.20 -2.46
C TYR A 128 -13.13 -0.25 -2.91
N ARG A 129 -13.79 -1.14 -2.17
CA ARG A 129 -13.85 -2.58 -2.50
C ARG A 129 -14.62 -2.86 -3.78
N TYR A 130 -15.76 -2.19 -3.96
CA TYR A 130 -16.67 -2.45 -5.09
C TYR A 130 -16.47 -1.49 -6.26
N CYS A 131 -15.47 -0.61 -6.20
CA CYS A 131 -15.08 0.19 -7.35
C CYS A 131 -14.42 -0.70 -8.43
N LYS A 132 -14.61 -0.32 -9.68
CA LYS A 132 -14.02 -0.97 -10.85
C LYS A 132 -12.49 -0.90 -10.82
N SER A 133 -11.98 0.32 -10.62
CA SER A 133 -10.57 0.62 -10.44
C SER A 133 -10.43 1.87 -9.58
N CYS A 134 -9.38 1.95 -8.78
CA CYS A 134 -8.99 3.15 -8.06
C CYS A 134 -7.81 3.81 -8.78
N VAL A 135 -7.96 5.08 -9.15
CA VAL A 135 -6.88 5.88 -9.74
C VAL A 135 -6.23 6.70 -8.62
N ALA A 136 -4.96 6.42 -8.33
CA ALA A 136 -4.18 7.16 -7.36
C ALA A 136 -3.36 8.24 -8.08
N LEU A 137 -3.63 9.52 -7.78
CA LEU A 137 -2.80 10.64 -8.23
C LEU A 137 -1.62 10.80 -7.28
N ILE A 138 -0.43 10.46 -7.80
CA ILE A 138 0.84 10.40 -7.06
C ILE A 138 1.65 11.68 -7.27
N ASP A 139 2.22 12.19 -6.18
CA ASP A 139 3.17 13.29 -6.16
C ASP A 139 4.54 12.82 -6.64
N MET A 140 4.73 12.82 -7.96
CA MET A 140 5.99 12.50 -8.61
C MET A 140 6.29 13.47 -9.76
N ALA A 141 7.57 13.80 -9.94
CA ALA A 141 8.00 14.78 -10.93
C ALA A 141 8.31 14.13 -12.29
N ASP A 142 8.98 12.98 -12.26
CA ASP A 142 9.54 12.39 -13.47
C ASP A 142 8.48 11.71 -14.34
N PRO A 143 8.47 11.94 -15.65
CA PRO A 143 7.64 11.17 -16.57
C PRO A 143 8.21 9.75 -16.69
N PHE A 144 7.33 8.79 -16.99
CA PHE A 144 7.75 7.42 -17.24
C PHE A 144 7.09 6.83 -18.47
N SER A 145 7.74 5.82 -19.05
CA SER A 145 7.19 5.02 -20.13
C SER A 145 6.77 3.67 -19.59
N MET A 146 5.52 3.29 -19.81
CA MET A 146 5.03 1.96 -19.44
C MET A 146 5.84 0.84 -20.10
N HIS A 147 6.20 1.01 -21.36
CA HIS A 147 7.03 0.05 -22.08
C HIS A 147 8.41 -0.13 -21.43
N GLN A 148 9.03 0.96 -20.94
CA GLN A 148 10.33 0.87 -20.29
C GLN A 148 10.24 0.21 -18.91
N LEU A 149 9.16 0.44 -18.17
CA LEU A 149 8.91 -0.23 -16.89
C LEU A 149 8.63 -1.72 -17.07
N GLU A 150 7.92 -2.11 -18.13
CA GLU A 150 7.72 -3.51 -18.49
C GLU A 150 9.06 -4.17 -18.89
N ALA A 151 9.89 -3.48 -19.67
CA ALA A 151 11.23 -3.94 -20.00
C ALA A 151 12.12 -4.11 -18.76
N LEU A 152 12.10 -3.14 -17.83
CA LEU A 152 12.76 -3.23 -16.53
C LEU A 152 12.26 -4.45 -15.74
N SER A 153 10.94 -4.65 -15.65
CA SER A 153 10.35 -5.82 -14.97
C SER A 153 10.83 -7.13 -15.60
N GLY A 154 10.95 -7.19 -16.93
CA GLY A 154 11.48 -8.34 -17.65
C GLY A 154 12.95 -8.60 -17.35
N ALA A 155 13.78 -7.54 -17.35
CA ALA A 155 15.20 -7.63 -17.01
C ALA A 155 15.44 -8.09 -15.56
N LEU A 156 14.70 -7.50 -14.60
CA LEU A 156 14.73 -7.91 -13.20
C LEU A 156 14.25 -9.35 -12.99
N SER A 157 13.25 -9.80 -13.75
CA SER A 157 12.79 -11.19 -13.69
C SER A 157 13.88 -12.17 -14.10
N LYS A 158 14.60 -11.88 -15.20
CA LYS A 158 15.76 -12.69 -15.63
C LYS A 158 16.86 -12.70 -14.57
N ALA A 159 17.22 -11.53 -14.03
CA ALA A 159 18.23 -11.42 -12.99
C ALA A 159 17.84 -12.19 -11.72
N SER A 160 16.63 -11.97 -11.21
CA SER A 160 16.12 -12.61 -9.98
C SER A 160 16.11 -14.15 -10.06
N GLY A 161 15.92 -14.74 -11.25
CA GLY A 161 16.01 -16.19 -11.44
C GLY A 161 17.42 -16.74 -11.14
N GLY A 162 18.45 -16.01 -11.54
CA GLY A 162 19.84 -16.32 -11.20
C GLY A 162 20.12 -16.22 -9.70
N TYR A 163 19.60 -15.17 -9.05
CA TYR A 163 19.71 -14.99 -7.59
C TYR A 163 18.95 -16.08 -6.81
N TYR A 164 17.75 -16.47 -7.25
CA TYR A 164 16.99 -17.55 -6.63
C TYR A 164 17.73 -18.89 -6.72
N TYR A 165 18.30 -19.20 -7.88
CA TYR A 165 19.13 -20.39 -8.07
C TYR A 165 20.36 -20.37 -7.16
N ALA A 166 21.06 -19.24 -7.08
CA ALA A 166 22.21 -19.07 -6.19
C ALA A 166 21.82 -19.27 -4.72
N ASN A 167 20.75 -18.63 -4.25
CA ASN A 167 20.25 -18.80 -2.89
C ASN A 167 19.90 -20.26 -2.58
N ARG A 168 19.25 -20.97 -3.52
CA ARG A 168 18.94 -22.39 -3.37
C ARG A 168 20.19 -23.27 -3.31
N LEU A 169 21.22 -22.96 -4.09
CA LEU A 169 22.50 -23.67 -4.05
C LEU A 169 23.22 -23.45 -2.71
N LEU A 170 23.27 -22.21 -2.22
CA LEU A 170 23.85 -21.89 -0.92
C LEU A 170 23.20 -22.68 0.22
N HIS A 171 21.87 -22.81 0.19
CA HIS A 171 21.14 -23.62 1.16
C HIS A 171 21.43 -25.13 1.04
N ARG A 172 21.71 -25.63 -0.18
CA ARG A 172 22.00 -27.06 -0.42
C ARG A 172 23.45 -27.44 -0.20
N ARG A 173 24.37 -26.47 -0.29
CA ARG A 173 25.82 -26.67 -0.20
C ARG A 173 26.41 -25.66 0.79
N PRO A 174 26.20 -25.84 2.10
CA PRO A 174 26.65 -24.88 3.11
C PRO A 174 28.18 -24.71 3.14
N ASN A 175 28.94 -25.67 2.59
CA ASN A 175 30.42 -25.66 2.60
C ASN A 175 31.04 -24.98 1.38
N MET A 176 30.28 -24.21 0.60
CA MET A 176 30.84 -23.46 -0.52
C MET A 176 31.75 -22.34 -0.02
N THR A 177 32.95 -22.26 -0.59
CA THR A 177 33.86 -21.13 -0.33
C THR A 177 33.29 -19.84 -0.91
N SER A 178 33.59 -18.70 -0.28
CA SER A 178 33.12 -17.39 -0.75
C SER A 178 33.48 -17.11 -2.21
N LYS A 179 34.64 -17.59 -2.69
CA LYS A 179 35.05 -17.49 -4.11
C LYS A 179 34.19 -18.31 -5.07
N GLN A 180 33.70 -19.49 -4.65
CA GLN A 180 32.80 -20.30 -5.49
C GLN A 180 31.42 -19.63 -5.59
N VAL A 181 30.93 -19.09 -4.48
CA VAL A 181 29.69 -18.30 -4.46
C VAL A 181 29.82 -17.07 -5.34
N GLU A 182 30.94 -16.36 -5.22
CA GLU A 182 31.25 -15.19 -6.02
C GLU A 182 31.22 -15.53 -7.51
N ARG A 183 31.95 -16.53 -8.00
CA ARG A 183 31.92 -16.91 -9.43
C ARG A 183 30.53 -17.27 -9.94
N LEU A 184 29.72 -17.92 -9.11
CA LEU A 184 28.34 -18.29 -9.46
C LEU A 184 27.40 -17.08 -9.54
N VAL A 185 27.64 -16.06 -8.71
CA VAL A 185 26.78 -14.87 -8.64
C VAL A 185 27.35 -13.72 -9.47
N PHE A 186 28.63 -13.72 -9.84
CA PHE A 186 29.30 -12.62 -10.54
C PHE A 186 28.62 -12.26 -11.86
N SER A 187 28.18 -13.25 -12.64
CA SER A 187 27.38 -13.01 -13.85
C SER A 187 26.04 -12.32 -13.56
N ASN A 188 25.44 -12.58 -12.39
CA ASN A 188 24.22 -11.91 -11.93
C ASN A 188 24.51 -10.51 -11.34
N ILE A 189 25.73 -10.22 -10.88
CA ILE A 189 26.13 -8.86 -10.45
C ILE A 189 26.34 -7.98 -11.69
N LEU A 190 27.04 -8.49 -12.70
CA LEU A 190 27.24 -7.78 -13.96
C LEU A 190 25.89 -7.46 -14.63
N SER A 191 24.91 -8.37 -14.52
CA SER A 191 23.56 -8.09 -15.02
C SER A 191 22.86 -6.98 -14.24
N LEU A 192 23.09 -6.83 -12.93
CA LEU A 192 22.55 -5.70 -12.16
C LEU A 192 23.16 -4.35 -12.54
N HIS A 193 24.47 -4.31 -12.76
CA HIS A 193 25.12 -3.10 -13.28
C HIS A 193 24.57 -2.71 -14.65
N GLY A 194 24.38 -3.70 -15.53
CA GLY A 194 23.71 -3.49 -16.82
C GLY A 194 22.30 -2.95 -16.64
N ILE A 195 21.50 -3.55 -15.74
CA ILE A 195 20.13 -3.08 -15.46
C ILE A 195 20.12 -1.65 -14.93
N GLU A 196 21.01 -1.27 -14.02
CA GLU A 196 21.05 0.10 -13.50
C GLU A 196 21.50 1.11 -14.56
N SER A 197 22.47 0.73 -15.40
CA SER A 197 22.90 1.54 -16.54
C SER A 197 21.76 1.74 -17.55
N ASP A 198 21.05 0.67 -17.90
CA ASP A 198 20.03 0.67 -18.94
C ASP A 198 18.68 1.25 -18.45
N PHE A 199 18.34 1.06 -17.17
CA PHE A 199 17.04 1.39 -16.59
C PHE A 199 17.11 2.29 -15.34
N GLY A 200 18.20 3.03 -15.14
CA GLY A 200 18.38 3.89 -13.98
C GLY A 200 17.26 4.93 -13.78
N LYS A 201 16.67 5.42 -14.87
CA LYS A 201 15.54 6.36 -14.84
C LYS A 201 14.26 5.69 -14.33
N GLU A 202 13.94 4.50 -14.83
CA GLU A 202 12.78 3.71 -14.43
C GLU A 202 12.89 3.26 -12.97
N LEU A 203 14.10 2.89 -12.53
CA LEU A 203 14.38 2.61 -11.12
C LEU A 203 14.14 3.84 -10.25
N ASN A 204 14.56 5.03 -10.69
CA ASN A 204 14.30 6.28 -9.98
C ASN A 204 12.79 6.60 -9.91
N VAL A 205 12.04 6.32 -10.98
CA VAL A 205 10.57 6.45 -11.00
C VAL A 205 9.92 5.53 -9.99
N VAL A 206 10.33 4.25 -9.96
CA VAL A 206 9.85 3.28 -8.96
C VAL A 206 10.11 3.83 -7.57
N LEU A 207 11.33 4.27 -7.27
CA LEU A 207 11.67 4.85 -5.97
C LEU A 207 10.82 6.06 -5.61
N GLN A 208 10.61 7.00 -6.55
CA GLN A 208 9.73 8.16 -6.32
C GLN A 208 8.31 7.75 -5.98
N VAL A 209 7.74 6.77 -6.68
CA VAL A 209 6.39 6.30 -6.38
C VAL A 209 6.32 5.73 -4.96
N ILE A 210 7.30 4.92 -4.55
CA ILE A 210 7.34 4.29 -3.22
C ILE A 210 7.53 5.32 -2.12
N GLN A 211 8.35 6.35 -2.40
CA GLN A 211 8.65 7.44 -1.47
C GLN A 211 7.61 8.57 -1.52
N SER A 212 6.61 8.46 -2.40
CA SER A 212 5.59 9.48 -2.55
C SER A 212 4.81 9.68 -1.26
N ARG A 213 4.39 10.92 -1.00
CA ARG A 213 3.63 11.23 0.21
C ARG A 213 2.30 10.49 0.23
N TRP A 214 1.79 10.02 -0.92
CA TRP A 214 0.61 9.18 -0.99
C TRP A 214 0.70 7.95 -0.10
N PHE A 215 1.83 7.23 -0.10
CA PHE A 215 2.01 6.05 0.74
C PHE A 215 2.19 6.36 2.24
N THR A 216 2.34 7.63 2.61
CA THR A 216 2.55 8.05 4.00
C THR A 216 1.26 8.32 4.75
N ARG A 217 0.09 8.34 4.10
CA ARG A 217 -1.20 8.62 4.73
C ARG A 217 -1.87 7.36 5.23
N VAL A 218 -2.55 7.42 6.38
CA VAL A 218 -3.31 6.28 6.90
C VAL A 218 -4.45 5.87 5.98
N TRP A 219 -5.26 6.83 5.51
CA TRP A 219 -6.40 6.58 4.62
C TRP A 219 -6.04 5.83 3.33
N THR A 220 -4.82 6.03 2.81
CA THR A 220 -4.42 5.34 1.58
C THR A 220 -4.27 3.83 1.78
N ALA A 221 -4.22 3.31 3.02
CA ALA A 221 -4.20 1.87 3.27
C ALA A 221 -5.43 1.16 2.69
N GLN A 222 -6.64 1.65 2.96
CA GLN A 222 -7.86 1.05 2.41
C GLN A 222 -8.08 1.38 0.93
N GLU A 223 -7.70 2.60 0.50
CA GLU A 223 -7.71 3.03 -0.91
C GLU A 223 -6.76 2.18 -1.76
N PHE A 224 -5.75 1.60 -1.11
CA PHE A 224 -4.74 0.74 -1.70
C PHE A 224 -5.13 -0.74 -1.66
N LEU A 225 -5.62 -1.24 -0.53
CA LEU A 225 -5.79 -2.68 -0.33
C LEU A 225 -7.12 -3.21 -0.85
N LEU A 226 -8.17 -2.39 -0.86
CA LEU A 226 -9.52 -2.84 -1.20
C LEU A 226 -9.83 -2.88 -2.70
N PRO A 227 -9.41 -1.91 -3.54
CA PRO A 227 -9.78 -1.92 -4.94
C PRO A 227 -9.24 -3.13 -5.69
N LYS A 228 -10.03 -3.60 -6.66
CA LYS A 228 -9.62 -4.73 -7.50
C LYS A 228 -8.36 -4.38 -8.31
N GLN A 229 -8.32 -3.17 -8.84
CA GLN A 229 -7.23 -2.65 -9.65
C GLN A 229 -6.85 -1.26 -9.15
N ILE A 230 -5.55 -0.96 -9.15
CA ILE A 230 -5.04 0.37 -8.84
C ILE A 230 -4.20 0.87 -9.99
N ILE A 231 -4.51 2.09 -10.41
CA ILE A 231 -3.82 2.79 -11.48
C ILE A 231 -3.11 3.97 -10.84
N LEU A 232 -1.78 3.99 -10.91
CA LEU A 232 -0.96 5.10 -10.45
C LEU A 232 -0.80 6.11 -11.59
N MET A 233 -0.96 7.39 -11.30
CA MET A 233 -0.84 8.47 -12.28
C MET A 233 -0.15 9.69 -11.66
N PRO A 234 0.85 10.32 -12.31
CA PRO A 234 1.44 11.56 -11.84
C PRO A 234 0.40 12.68 -11.78
N GLU A 235 0.41 13.44 -10.70
CA GLU A 235 -0.57 14.50 -10.49
C GLU A 235 -0.36 15.74 -11.38
N GLN A 236 0.84 15.95 -11.93
CA GLN A 236 1.23 17.16 -12.69
C GLN A 236 1.23 16.99 -14.23
N ARG A 237 0.53 15.98 -14.78
CA ARG A 237 0.61 15.61 -16.22
C ARG A 237 -0.71 15.76 -16.98
N ALA A 238 -1.24 16.98 -17.01
CA ALA A 238 -2.52 17.29 -17.64
C ALA A 238 -2.62 16.98 -19.14
N SER A 239 -1.52 17.08 -19.88
CA SER A 239 -1.53 16.95 -21.35
C SER A 239 -1.70 15.50 -21.84
N ALA A 240 -1.41 14.49 -21.02
CA ALA A 240 -1.55 13.09 -21.41
C ALA A 240 -1.72 12.14 -20.20
N PRO A 241 -2.79 12.27 -19.39
CA PRO A 241 -2.93 11.58 -18.11
C PRO A 241 -2.76 10.06 -18.22
N THR A 242 -3.25 9.44 -19.30
CA THR A 242 -3.15 7.98 -19.48
C THR A 242 -1.87 7.48 -20.14
N ARG A 243 -1.07 8.38 -20.73
CA ARG A 243 0.23 7.98 -21.26
C ARG A 243 1.18 7.65 -20.12
N TYR A 244 0.95 8.28 -18.98
CA TYR A 244 1.75 8.17 -17.76
C TYR A 244 1.00 7.43 -16.65
N SER A 245 0.17 6.45 -16.99
CA SER A 245 -0.54 5.65 -15.98
C SER A 245 0.06 4.26 -15.86
N MET A 246 0.29 3.78 -14.64
CA MET A 246 0.85 2.46 -14.35
C MET A 246 -0.13 1.60 -13.56
N ASP A 247 -0.36 0.36 -13.98
CA ASP A 247 -1.02 -0.62 -13.12
C ASP A 247 -0.10 -0.95 -11.95
N PHE A 248 -0.61 -0.83 -10.72
CA PHE A 248 0.19 -1.15 -9.54
C PHE A 248 0.71 -2.60 -9.55
N ALA A 249 0.02 -3.54 -10.20
CA ALA A 249 0.50 -4.91 -10.32
C ALA A 249 1.87 -5.00 -11.02
N LEU A 250 2.20 -4.07 -11.92
CA LEU A 250 3.54 -3.98 -12.51
C LEU A 250 4.56 -3.49 -11.48
N LEU A 251 4.24 -2.43 -10.74
CA LEU A 251 5.09 -1.92 -9.67
C LEU A 251 5.37 -2.99 -8.62
N GLU A 252 4.34 -3.73 -8.19
CA GLU A 252 4.46 -4.82 -7.24
C GLU A 252 5.45 -5.89 -7.71
N LYS A 253 5.32 -6.35 -8.96
CA LYS A 253 6.27 -7.30 -9.57
C LYS A 253 7.70 -6.76 -9.54
N ILE A 254 7.91 -5.51 -9.96
CA ILE A 254 9.22 -4.87 -9.92
C ILE A 254 9.77 -4.87 -8.48
N THR A 255 8.96 -4.43 -7.52
CA THR A 255 9.36 -4.35 -6.11
C THR A 255 9.70 -5.71 -5.49
N GLU A 256 8.94 -6.76 -5.81
CA GLU A 256 9.18 -8.12 -5.33
C GLU A 256 10.50 -8.69 -5.89
N ARG A 257 10.80 -8.43 -7.17
CA ARG A 257 12.07 -8.86 -7.78
C ARG A 257 13.25 -8.11 -7.18
N LEU A 258 13.12 -6.80 -6.96
CA LEU A 258 14.14 -6.01 -6.29
C LEU A 258 14.38 -6.48 -4.86
N ASP A 259 13.32 -6.76 -4.09
CA ASP A 259 13.43 -7.32 -2.73
C ASP A 259 14.12 -8.68 -2.72
N THR A 260 13.78 -9.56 -3.67
CA THR A 260 14.43 -10.87 -3.82
C THR A 260 15.94 -10.73 -4.06
N ILE A 261 16.33 -9.83 -4.96
CA ILE A 261 17.73 -9.56 -5.28
C ILE A 261 18.44 -8.99 -4.04
N TYR A 262 17.84 -7.99 -3.39
CA TYR A 262 18.37 -7.35 -2.20
C TYR A 262 18.63 -8.35 -1.07
N ARG A 263 17.68 -9.24 -0.76
CA ARG A 263 17.84 -10.26 0.28
C ARG A 263 19.01 -11.22 0.02
N VAL A 264 19.35 -11.48 -1.24
CA VAL A 264 20.51 -12.33 -1.55
C VAL A 264 21.81 -11.54 -1.40
N ILE A 265 21.83 -10.27 -1.82
CA ILE A 265 22.97 -9.38 -1.63
C ILE A 265 23.28 -9.21 -0.14
N ASP A 266 22.26 -8.91 0.68
CA ASP A 266 22.35 -8.70 2.13
C ASP A 266 22.91 -9.93 2.88
N ARG A 267 22.64 -11.13 2.38
CA ARG A 267 23.15 -12.39 2.97
C ARG A 267 24.59 -12.71 2.61
N ILE A 268 25.18 -12.02 1.64
CA ILE A 268 26.51 -12.32 1.11
C ILE A 268 27.35 -11.05 1.18
N PRO A 269 28.12 -10.84 2.26
CA PRO A 269 28.85 -9.58 2.52
C PRO A 269 29.76 -9.11 1.37
N LEU A 270 30.30 -10.04 0.58
CA LEU A 270 31.09 -9.71 -0.62
C LEU A 270 30.24 -9.02 -1.70
N LEU A 271 29.00 -9.47 -1.89
CA LEU A 271 28.06 -8.84 -2.83
C LEU A 271 27.63 -7.48 -2.32
N GLU A 272 27.35 -7.35 -1.03
CA GLU A 272 27.02 -6.06 -0.43
C GLU A 272 28.10 -5.02 -0.73
N LYS A 273 29.37 -5.36 -0.49
CA LYS A 273 30.49 -4.47 -0.80
C LYS A 273 30.61 -4.13 -2.29
N SER A 274 30.41 -5.11 -3.17
CA SER A 274 30.54 -4.90 -4.62
C SER A 274 29.34 -4.22 -5.25
N THR A 275 28.21 -4.13 -4.54
CA THR A 275 26.97 -3.52 -5.04
C THR A 275 26.54 -2.30 -4.24
N GLN A 276 27.29 -1.89 -3.20
CA GLN A 276 26.90 -0.77 -2.33
C GLN A 276 26.74 0.57 -3.05
N HIS A 277 27.32 0.74 -4.24
CA HIS A 277 27.23 1.96 -5.03
C HIS A 277 25.99 1.98 -5.92
N LEU A 278 25.33 0.83 -6.11
CA LEU A 278 24.12 0.71 -6.90
C LEU A 278 22.95 1.40 -6.18
N VAL A 279 22.20 2.21 -6.92
CA VAL A 279 20.99 2.88 -6.40
C VAL A 279 19.98 1.85 -5.89
N VAL A 280 19.90 0.71 -6.57
CA VAL A 280 19.03 -0.41 -6.19
C VAL A 280 19.35 -0.91 -4.78
N THR A 281 20.61 -1.08 -4.40
CA THR A 281 20.93 -1.69 -3.10
C THR A 281 20.75 -0.69 -1.95
N ARG A 282 21.12 0.57 -2.12
CA ARG A 282 20.98 1.59 -1.05
C ARG A 282 19.54 1.92 -0.71
N ARG A 283 18.61 1.83 -1.67
CA ARG A 283 17.24 2.35 -1.50
C ARG A 283 16.15 1.28 -1.47
N VAL A 284 16.43 0.06 -1.91
CA VAL A 284 15.46 -1.07 -1.84
C VAL A 284 15.16 -1.50 -0.42
N GLY A 285 16.05 -1.29 0.56
CA GLY A 285 15.75 -1.55 1.98
C GLY A 285 14.51 -0.81 2.50
N SER A 286 14.13 0.31 1.88
CA SER A 286 12.89 1.05 2.19
C SER A 286 11.62 0.48 1.52
N MET A 287 11.77 -0.47 0.59
CA MET A 287 10.67 -0.99 -0.24
C MET A 287 9.85 -2.10 0.41
N HIS A 288 10.30 -2.63 1.56
CA HIS A 288 9.56 -3.65 2.32
C HIS A 288 8.11 -3.25 2.63
N VAL A 289 7.80 -1.96 2.67
CA VAL A 289 6.45 -1.42 2.91
C VAL A 289 5.45 -1.86 1.82
N LEU A 290 5.89 -2.14 0.59
CA LEU A 290 5.00 -2.50 -0.53
C LEU A 290 4.94 -3.99 -0.87
N CYS A 291 6.03 -4.74 -0.68
CA CYS A 291 6.08 -6.17 -0.98
C CYS A 291 5.08 -7.01 -0.14
N GLY A 292 4.47 -6.41 0.89
CA GLY A 292 3.40 -7.01 1.67
C GLY A 292 2.00 -6.91 1.05
N ARG A 293 1.77 -6.12 -0.01
CA ARG A 293 0.40 -5.84 -0.51
C ARG A 293 -0.33 -7.11 -0.93
N SER A 294 0.24 -8.00 -1.75
CA SER A 294 -0.44 -9.23 -2.17
C SER A 294 -0.92 -10.07 -0.97
N HIS A 295 -0.04 -10.29 0.01
CA HIS A 295 -0.38 -11.06 1.22
C HIS A 295 -1.41 -10.34 2.10
N GLN A 296 -1.30 -9.01 2.23
CA GLN A 296 -2.27 -8.18 2.96
C GLN A 296 -3.64 -8.21 2.27
N ARG A 297 -3.66 -8.05 0.95
CA ARG A 297 -4.88 -8.08 0.13
C ARG A 297 -5.54 -9.45 0.17
N GLU A 298 -4.78 -10.54 0.06
CA GLU A 298 -5.32 -11.89 0.25
C GLU A 298 -5.90 -12.10 1.65
N GLY A 299 -5.28 -11.51 2.68
CA GLY A 299 -5.79 -11.56 4.05
C GLY A 299 -7.04 -10.75 4.26
N VAL A 300 -7.06 -9.53 3.73
CA VAL A 300 -8.24 -8.67 3.66
C VAL A 300 -9.34 -9.43 2.92
N LEU A 301 -9.13 -9.86 1.67
CA LEU A 301 -10.09 -10.62 0.85
C LEU A 301 -10.64 -11.89 1.54
N ASP A 302 -9.84 -12.59 2.34
CA ASP A 302 -10.29 -13.77 3.08
C ASP A 302 -11.30 -13.47 4.18
N ILE A 303 -11.20 -12.31 4.85
CA ILE A 303 -12.19 -11.85 5.83
C ILE A 303 -13.57 -11.81 5.16
N TYR A 304 -13.66 -11.24 3.96
CA TYR A 304 -14.91 -11.12 3.18
C TYR A 304 -15.43 -12.43 2.62
N ASN A 305 -14.50 -13.28 2.19
CA ASN A 305 -14.87 -14.47 1.44
C ASN A 305 -15.31 -15.62 2.35
N ASN A 306 -15.17 -15.50 3.68
CA ASN A 306 -15.43 -16.57 4.65
C ASN A 306 -14.66 -17.85 4.31
N HIS A 307 -13.42 -17.75 3.84
CA HIS A 307 -12.59 -18.92 3.55
C HIS A 307 -12.07 -19.53 4.87
N HIS A 308 -12.86 -20.47 5.41
CA HIS A 308 -12.79 -20.94 6.79
C HIS A 308 -11.45 -21.49 7.31
N SER A 309 -10.53 -21.95 6.45
CA SER A 309 -9.34 -22.68 6.92
C SER A 309 -8.06 -21.84 7.07
N ARG A 310 -8.07 -20.54 6.75
CA ARG A 310 -6.85 -19.69 6.76
C ARG A 310 -7.06 -18.21 7.08
N VAL A 311 -8.20 -17.80 7.62
CA VAL A 311 -8.45 -16.37 7.90
C VAL A 311 -7.49 -15.83 8.96
N LEU A 312 -7.33 -16.51 10.10
CA LEU A 312 -6.48 -16.01 11.20
C LEU A 312 -4.99 -15.86 10.82
N PRO A 313 -4.34 -16.82 10.11
CA PRO A 313 -2.96 -16.63 9.65
C PRO A 313 -2.79 -15.44 8.71
N ARG A 314 -3.77 -15.17 7.85
CA ARG A 314 -3.67 -14.02 6.95
C ARG A 314 -4.04 -12.70 7.65
N LEU A 315 -4.99 -12.72 8.58
CA LEU A 315 -5.29 -11.57 9.44
C LEU A 315 -4.06 -11.17 10.27
N ARG A 316 -3.28 -12.15 10.75
CA ARG A 316 -1.97 -11.89 11.37
C ARG A 316 -1.06 -11.07 10.44
N ASN A 317 -0.95 -11.43 9.17
CA ASN A 317 -0.14 -10.68 8.21
C ASN A 317 -0.65 -9.24 8.01
N VAL A 318 -1.97 -9.03 8.06
CA VAL A 318 -2.56 -7.68 8.02
C VAL A 318 -2.14 -6.86 9.24
N PHE A 319 -2.22 -7.42 10.46
CA PHE A 319 -1.79 -6.71 11.67
C PHE A 319 -0.27 -6.49 11.73
N GLU A 320 0.54 -7.44 11.27
CA GLU A 320 2.00 -7.25 11.16
C GLU A 320 2.35 -6.14 10.16
N ALA A 321 1.62 -6.03 9.06
CA ALA A 321 1.74 -4.93 8.11
C ALA A 321 1.35 -3.57 8.71
N LEU A 322 0.24 -3.50 9.45
CA LEU A 322 -0.17 -2.28 10.14
C LEU A 322 0.87 -1.88 11.21
N ALA A 323 1.38 -2.84 11.98
CA ALA A 323 2.38 -2.63 13.02
C ALA A 323 3.74 -2.12 12.47
N SER A 324 4.08 -2.48 11.24
CA SER A 324 5.30 -2.02 10.55
C SER A 324 5.11 -0.74 9.71
N SER A 325 3.89 -0.22 9.62
CA SER A 325 3.56 0.92 8.78
C SER A 325 3.99 2.25 9.40
N SER A 326 4.76 3.05 8.65
CA SER A 326 5.16 4.41 9.05
C SER A 326 4.11 5.48 8.75
N ARG A 327 2.92 5.10 8.26
CA ARG A 327 1.85 6.04 7.89
C ARG A 327 1.44 6.94 9.04
N VAL A 328 1.17 8.21 8.75
CA VAL A 328 0.74 9.25 9.69
C VAL A 328 -0.57 9.88 9.26
N CYS A 329 -1.24 10.54 10.19
CA CYS A 329 -2.44 11.33 9.94
C CYS A 329 -2.42 12.60 10.80
N ALA A 330 -3.16 13.62 10.37
CA ALA A 330 -3.28 14.88 11.11
C ALA A 330 -4.34 14.79 12.22
N VAL A 331 -5.33 13.92 12.04
CA VAL A 331 -6.43 13.72 12.99
C VAL A 331 -6.27 12.34 13.63
N PRO A 332 -6.07 12.23 14.95
CA PRO A 332 -5.77 10.97 15.61
C PRO A 332 -6.78 9.83 15.36
N VAL A 333 -8.07 10.15 15.21
CA VAL A 333 -9.11 9.13 14.93
C VAL A 333 -8.91 8.43 13.59
N ASP A 334 -8.18 9.03 12.66
CA ASP A 334 -7.91 8.44 11.34
C ASP A 334 -7.01 7.20 11.44
N TYR A 335 -6.25 7.02 12.53
CA TYR A 335 -5.53 5.77 12.79
C TYR A 335 -6.47 4.57 12.92
N VAL A 336 -7.73 4.80 13.30
CA VAL A 336 -8.81 3.80 13.31
C VAL A 336 -9.56 3.84 11.98
N TYR A 337 -10.13 5.00 11.62
CA TYR A 337 -11.05 5.06 10.47
C TYR A 337 -10.40 4.74 9.13
N GLY A 338 -9.10 4.98 8.96
CA GLY A 338 -8.40 4.63 7.73
C GLY A 338 -8.14 3.14 7.54
N VAL A 339 -8.48 2.27 8.52
CA VAL A 339 -8.29 0.82 8.42
C VAL A 339 -9.57 -0.01 8.65
N ILE A 340 -10.63 0.54 9.25
CA ILE A 340 -11.85 -0.23 9.58
C ILE A 340 -12.48 -0.88 8.34
N GLY A 341 -12.40 -0.22 7.18
CA GLY A 341 -12.92 -0.75 5.92
C GLY A 341 -12.20 -2.00 5.43
N MET A 342 -10.96 -2.24 5.89
CA MET A 342 -10.19 -3.45 5.60
C MET A 342 -10.52 -4.61 6.53
N LEU A 343 -11.00 -4.29 7.73
CA LEU A 343 -11.29 -5.25 8.81
C LEU A 343 -12.79 -5.57 8.95
N GLU A 344 -13.67 -4.94 8.16
CA GLU A 344 -15.14 -5.04 8.30
C GLU A 344 -15.67 -4.65 9.67
N LEU A 345 -15.08 -3.61 10.26
CA LEU A 345 -15.54 -3.13 11.56
C LEU A 345 -16.55 -2.00 11.37
N ASP A 346 -17.67 -2.10 12.08
CA ASP A 346 -18.70 -1.09 12.14
C ASP A 346 -18.45 -0.14 13.32
N VAL A 347 -17.50 0.78 13.13
CA VAL A 347 -17.18 1.80 14.13
C VAL A 347 -17.91 3.10 13.75
N PRO A 348 -18.86 3.58 14.58
CA PRO A 348 -19.58 4.81 14.29
C PRO A 348 -18.64 6.01 14.29
N ARG A 349 -19.05 7.11 13.65
CA ARG A 349 -18.31 8.37 13.68
C ARG A 349 -18.48 9.02 15.06
N LEU A 350 -17.38 9.17 15.79
CA LEU A 350 -17.33 9.77 17.13
C LEU A 350 -16.27 10.88 17.14
N ASP A 351 -16.49 11.91 17.95
CA ASP A 351 -15.62 13.09 17.98
C ASP A 351 -14.37 12.90 18.85
N HIS A 352 -14.47 12.13 19.93
CA HIS A 352 -13.38 11.93 20.87
C HIS A 352 -12.52 10.71 20.52
N PRO A 353 -11.18 10.86 20.38
CA PRO A 353 -10.29 9.76 20.02
C PRO A 353 -10.38 8.55 20.95
N GLN A 354 -10.61 8.79 22.24
CA GLN A 354 -10.74 7.74 23.23
C GLN A 354 -12.00 6.88 23.03
N ASP A 355 -13.11 7.50 22.62
CA ASP A 355 -14.37 6.78 22.38
C ASP A 355 -14.28 5.99 21.08
N VAL A 356 -13.63 6.55 20.05
CA VAL A 356 -13.31 5.84 18.81
C VAL A 356 -12.45 4.61 19.09
N TRP A 357 -11.42 4.75 19.93
CA TRP A 357 -10.53 3.64 20.28
C TRP A 357 -11.28 2.51 21.00
N LYS A 358 -12.12 2.84 22.00
CA LYS A 358 -12.94 1.85 22.70
C LYS A 358 -13.90 1.12 21.77
N ALA A 359 -14.67 1.86 20.97
CA ALA A 359 -15.60 1.27 20.00
C ALA A 359 -14.87 0.35 19.00
N PHE A 360 -13.69 0.75 18.53
CA PHE A 360 -12.85 -0.08 17.68
C PHE A 360 -12.40 -1.37 18.37
N LEU A 361 -11.93 -1.32 19.62
CA LEU A 361 -11.52 -2.52 20.35
C LEU A 361 -12.69 -3.48 20.56
N ASP A 362 -13.89 -2.96 20.83
CA ASP A 362 -15.09 -3.79 21.01
C ASP A 362 -15.47 -4.52 19.72
N GLU A 363 -15.51 -3.81 18.58
CA GLU A 363 -15.76 -4.44 17.28
C GLU A 363 -14.66 -5.44 16.91
N LEU A 364 -13.39 -5.11 17.18
CA LEU A 364 -12.27 -6.02 16.93
C LEU A 364 -12.36 -7.28 17.80
N ARG A 365 -12.75 -7.17 19.08
CA ARG A 365 -12.94 -8.34 19.96
C ARG A 365 -14.04 -9.25 19.41
N LYS A 366 -15.17 -8.69 18.96
CA LYS A 366 -16.28 -9.45 18.33
C LYS A 366 -15.79 -10.20 17.09
N LEU A 367 -15.08 -9.51 16.19
CA LEU A 367 -14.51 -10.10 14.98
C LEU A 367 -13.55 -11.26 15.33
N LEU A 368 -12.60 -11.04 16.24
CA LEU A 368 -11.60 -12.05 16.59
C LEU A 368 -12.22 -13.28 17.28
N ALA A 369 -13.25 -13.09 18.12
CA ALA A 369 -14.00 -14.18 18.73
C ALA A 369 -14.67 -15.03 17.65
N HIS A 370 -15.41 -14.39 16.75
CA HIS A 370 -16.08 -15.06 15.62
C HIS A 370 -15.10 -15.86 14.75
N LEU A 371 -13.97 -15.25 14.35
CA LEU A 371 -12.98 -15.92 13.53
C LEU A 371 -12.26 -17.06 14.27
N THR A 372 -12.06 -16.94 15.59
CA THR A 372 -11.47 -18.00 16.41
C THR A 372 -12.40 -19.21 16.52
N GLU A 373 -13.71 -18.99 16.64
CA GLU A 373 -14.70 -20.07 16.61
C GLU A 373 -14.72 -20.78 15.26
N GLN A 374 -14.66 -20.03 14.16
CA GLN A 374 -14.64 -20.58 12.81
C GLN A 374 -13.39 -21.39 12.46
N ASP A 375 -12.21 -21.01 12.98
CA ASP A 375 -10.92 -21.70 12.72
C ASP A 375 -10.83 -23.07 13.43
N GLN A 376 -11.92 -23.54 14.05
CA GLN A 376 -12.06 -24.81 14.77
C GLN A 376 -10.96 -25.02 15.85
N GLY A 377 -10.44 -23.90 16.38
CA GLY A 377 -9.40 -23.89 17.39
C GLY A 377 -8.00 -24.26 16.91
N CYS A 378 -7.69 -24.18 15.61
CA CYS A 378 -6.31 -24.32 15.11
C CYS A 378 -5.42 -23.17 15.63
N MET A 379 -5.93 -21.94 15.52
CA MET A 379 -5.36 -20.75 16.11
C MET A 379 -6.39 -19.99 16.93
N TRP A 380 -5.91 -19.14 17.83
CA TRP A 380 -6.72 -18.13 18.49
C TRP A 380 -6.06 -16.77 18.37
N ALA A 381 -6.87 -15.73 18.35
CA ALA A 381 -6.44 -14.35 18.34
C ALA A 381 -7.15 -13.58 19.47
N LYS A 382 -6.44 -12.68 20.15
CA LYS A 382 -7.04 -11.79 21.14
C LYS A 382 -6.42 -10.41 21.11
N VAL A 383 -7.22 -9.41 21.41
CA VAL A 383 -6.73 -8.05 21.70
C VAL A 383 -5.91 -8.08 22.99
N VAL A 384 -4.72 -7.50 22.97
CA VAL A 384 -3.81 -7.41 24.13
C VAL A 384 -3.59 -5.98 24.58
N LYS A 385 -3.65 -5.02 23.65
CA LYS A 385 -3.53 -3.61 23.98
C LYS A 385 -4.79 -3.13 24.69
N ASP A 386 -4.60 -2.36 25.75
CA ASP A 386 -5.70 -1.90 26.60
C ASP A 386 -6.42 -0.69 26.00
N GLU A 387 -7.52 -0.34 26.66
CA GLU A 387 -8.31 0.83 26.33
C GLU A 387 -7.61 2.13 26.70
N THR A 388 -6.55 2.13 27.50
CA THR A 388 -5.87 3.35 27.97
C THR A 388 -4.92 3.97 26.95
N PHE A 389 -4.69 3.30 25.81
CA PHE A 389 -3.87 3.86 24.74
C PHE A 389 -4.49 5.12 24.13
N ASP A 390 -3.78 6.24 24.25
CA ASP A 390 -4.19 7.52 23.70
C ASP A 390 -3.77 7.66 22.23
N LEU A 391 -4.76 7.67 21.32
CA LEU A 391 -4.55 7.89 19.89
C LEU A 391 -3.87 9.25 19.61
N ALA A 392 -4.09 10.27 20.42
CA ALA A 392 -3.48 11.59 20.21
C ALA A 392 -1.95 11.57 20.36
N ASN A 393 -1.43 10.61 21.13
CA ASN A 393 0.01 10.40 21.33
C ASN A 393 0.61 9.40 20.32
N ALA A 394 -0.17 8.92 19.35
CA ALA A 394 0.33 8.02 18.32
C ALA A 394 1.29 8.74 17.37
N LYS A 395 2.46 8.12 17.11
CA LYS A 395 3.47 8.69 16.20
C LYS A 395 3.19 8.34 14.73
N ASN A 396 2.67 7.14 14.52
CA ASN A 396 2.35 6.56 13.23
C ASN A 396 1.43 5.35 13.44
N LEU A 397 0.98 4.75 12.33
CA LEU A 397 0.11 3.59 12.33
C LEU A 397 0.77 2.41 13.07
N GLY A 398 2.07 2.19 12.88
CA GLY A 398 2.84 1.18 13.58
C GLY A 398 2.74 1.28 15.10
N HIS A 399 2.84 2.49 15.67
CA HIS A 399 2.68 2.72 17.11
C HIS A 399 1.30 2.28 17.63
N VAL A 400 0.24 2.46 16.82
CA VAL A 400 -1.13 2.08 17.17
C VAL A 400 -1.31 0.56 17.16
N TYR A 401 -0.82 -0.12 16.11
CA TYR A 401 -1.11 -1.53 15.86
C TYR A 401 -0.06 -2.52 16.39
N THR A 402 1.14 -2.04 16.76
CA THR A 402 2.17 -2.88 17.38
C THR A 402 1.66 -3.47 18.69
N GLY A 403 1.71 -4.80 18.80
CA GLY A 403 1.26 -5.52 19.99
C GLY A 403 -0.26 -5.48 20.22
N LEU A 404 -1.05 -4.97 19.28
CA LEU A 404 -2.50 -4.86 19.43
C LEU A 404 -3.19 -6.22 19.56
N VAL A 405 -2.80 -7.18 18.71
CA VAL A 405 -3.40 -8.52 18.65
C VAL A 405 -2.32 -9.57 18.86
N LYS A 406 -2.58 -10.55 19.74
CA LYS A 406 -1.75 -11.74 19.91
C LYS A 406 -2.41 -12.93 19.22
N PHE A 407 -1.68 -13.50 18.27
CA PHE A 407 -2.03 -14.76 17.60
C PHE A 407 -1.27 -15.91 18.26
N SER A 408 -1.91 -17.07 18.39
CA SER A 408 -1.27 -18.25 18.98
C SER A 408 -1.91 -19.54 18.46
N ARG A 409 -1.09 -20.57 18.22
CA ARG A 409 -1.56 -21.91 17.84
C ARG A 409 -1.98 -22.67 19.09
N ARG A 410 -3.09 -23.41 19.01
CA ARG A 410 -3.48 -24.33 20.08
C ARG A 410 -2.52 -25.51 20.06
N ARG A 411 -1.75 -25.71 21.14
CA ARG A 411 -0.98 -26.95 21.28
C ARG A 411 -1.97 -28.10 21.43
N ASN A 412 -1.99 -29.02 20.47
CA ASN A 412 -2.78 -30.25 20.56
C ASN A 412 -2.35 -31.01 21.82
N ARG A 413 -3.14 -30.91 22.90
CA ARG A 413 -2.90 -31.61 24.16
C ARG A 413 -3.08 -33.15 24.06
N LYS A 414 -3.38 -33.68 22.86
CA LYS A 414 -3.68 -35.11 22.64
C LYS A 414 -2.47 -36.03 22.43
N SER A 415 -1.22 -35.57 22.42
CA SER A 415 -0.06 -36.49 22.29
C SER A 415 0.48 -37.05 23.61
N LYS A 416 -0.21 -36.88 24.75
CA LYS A 416 0.23 -37.39 26.06
C LYS A 416 -0.47 -38.69 26.51
N ARG A 417 -1.00 -39.49 25.60
CA ARG A 417 -1.38 -40.88 25.88
C ARG A 417 -0.50 -41.84 25.08
N GLY A 418 0.52 -42.34 25.78
CA GLY A 418 1.29 -43.56 25.57
C GLY A 418 1.52 -44.05 24.15
N HIS A 419 2.70 -43.77 23.60
CA HIS A 419 3.39 -44.74 22.76
C HIS A 419 4.89 -44.66 23.00
N HIS A 420 5.48 -45.82 23.30
CA HIS A 420 6.90 -46.04 23.36
C HIS A 420 7.58 -45.67 22.04
N SER A 421 8.81 -45.19 22.20
CA SER A 421 9.82 -44.89 21.20
C SER A 421 9.74 -45.66 19.87
N VAL A 422 9.48 -44.93 18.78
CA VAL A 422 10.23 -45.08 17.51
C VAL A 422 10.42 -43.67 16.94
N SER A 423 11.68 -43.21 16.90
CA SER A 423 12.04 -41.92 16.33
C SER A 423 12.03 -42.00 14.80
N VAL A 424 11.03 -41.41 14.16
CA VAL A 424 11.08 -41.07 12.73
C VAL A 424 11.00 -39.56 12.60
N ASN A 425 12.13 -38.95 12.26
CA ASN A 425 12.28 -37.53 11.97
C ASN A 425 11.57 -37.20 10.65
N ASN A 426 10.31 -36.76 10.71
CA ASN A 426 9.66 -36.06 9.60
C ASN A 426 9.47 -34.59 9.97
N ARG A 427 10.48 -33.77 9.64
CA ARG A 427 10.38 -32.30 9.63
C ARG A 427 9.63 -31.87 8.36
N LEU A 428 8.34 -31.61 8.50
CA LEU A 428 7.62 -30.72 7.58
C LEU A 428 8.03 -29.27 7.89
N ASN A 429 8.97 -28.75 7.10
CA ASN A 429 9.41 -27.35 7.17
C ASN A 429 8.29 -26.44 6.65
N TYR A 430 7.64 -25.72 7.56
CA TYR A 430 6.97 -24.46 7.24
C TYR A 430 7.95 -23.32 7.57
N TYR A 431 8.18 -22.44 6.60
CA TYR A 431 9.07 -21.28 6.74
C TYR A 431 8.52 -20.33 7.81
N ASP A 432 9.22 -20.25 8.94
CA ASP A 432 9.07 -19.20 9.95
C ASP A 432 10.27 -18.25 9.81
N SER A 433 10.01 -16.99 9.46
CA SER A 433 11.03 -15.95 9.28
C SER A 433 11.62 -15.44 10.60
N SER A 434 11.24 -16.03 11.74
CA SER A 434 11.72 -15.63 13.08
C SER A 434 13.07 -16.22 13.51
N HIS A 435 13.79 -16.93 12.63
CA HIS A 435 15.12 -17.51 12.93
C HIS A 435 16.32 -16.63 12.53
N LEU A 436 16.19 -15.31 12.60
CA LEU A 436 17.27 -14.36 12.27
C LEU A 436 18.29 -14.13 13.41
N GLY A 437 18.05 -14.59 14.63
CA GLY A 437 18.93 -14.28 15.78
C GLY A 437 20.16 -15.18 15.98
N ALA A 438 20.21 -16.37 15.37
CA ALA A 438 21.18 -17.40 15.78
C ALA A 438 22.44 -17.52 14.91
N VAL A 439 22.48 -16.91 13.72
CA VAL A 439 23.61 -17.05 12.78
C VAL A 439 24.66 -15.93 12.97
N GLN A 440 24.31 -14.86 13.68
CA GLN A 440 25.18 -13.68 13.84
C GLN A 440 26.37 -13.89 14.80
N TYR A 441 26.39 -14.98 15.56
CA TYR A 441 27.43 -15.24 16.57
C TYR A 441 28.65 -16.05 16.09
N MET A 442 28.69 -16.50 14.82
CA MET A 442 29.75 -17.42 14.36
C MET A 442 30.86 -16.78 13.49
N LEU A 443 30.83 -15.46 13.25
CA LEU A 443 31.75 -14.82 12.29
C LEU A 443 32.52 -13.58 12.79
N MET A 444 32.58 -13.32 14.09
CA MET A 444 33.39 -12.21 14.64
C MET A 444 34.68 -12.67 15.32
N THR A 445 35.67 -13.10 14.54
CA THR A 445 37.09 -13.14 14.98
C THR A 445 38.05 -12.90 13.81
N VAL A 446 38.04 -11.71 13.20
CA VAL A 446 39.20 -11.21 12.44
C VAL A 446 39.26 -9.68 12.61
N ALA A 447 40.37 -9.17 13.13
CA ALA A 447 40.62 -7.74 13.30
C ALA A 447 40.76 -7.02 11.94
N PRO A 448 40.25 -5.79 11.78
CA PRO A 448 40.40 -5.04 10.54
C PRO A 448 41.83 -4.46 10.40
N PRO A 449 42.41 -4.40 9.19
CA PRO A 449 43.68 -3.72 8.96
C PRO A 449 43.49 -2.19 8.96
N ALA A 450 44.55 -1.49 9.38
CA ALA A 450 44.60 -0.03 9.50
C ALA A 450 44.35 0.69 8.17
N ILE A 451 43.42 1.66 8.19
CA ILE A 451 43.13 2.55 7.08
C ILE A 451 44.04 3.78 7.19
N THR A 452 44.87 4.00 6.17
CA THR A 452 45.64 5.24 5.98
C THR A 452 44.70 6.39 5.62
N ARG A 453 44.81 7.50 6.38
CA ARG A 453 44.11 8.77 6.14
C ARG A 453 44.51 9.36 4.79
N TYR A 454 43.52 9.69 3.96
CA TYR A 454 43.68 10.62 2.85
C TYR A 454 43.31 12.03 3.34
N ASP A 455 44.26 12.96 3.25
CA ASP A 455 44.07 14.38 3.51
C ASP A 455 43.21 15.01 2.41
N ASN A 456 42.12 15.63 2.81
CA ASN A 456 41.19 16.33 1.93
C ASN A 456 41.38 17.85 2.12
N LYS A 457 42.40 18.41 1.49
CA LYS A 457 42.57 19.86 1.33
C LYS A 457 42.25 20.22 -0.11
N ASN A 458 41.10 20.86 -0.33
CA ASN A 458 40.78 21.85 -1.37
C ASN A 458 39.27 21.79 -1.71
N LEU A 459 38.49 22.57 -0.96
CA LEU A 459 37.16 23.04 -1.38
C LEU A 459 37.16 24.56 -1.25
N PRO A 460 36.88 25.33 -2.32
CA PRO A 460 36.76 26.78 -2.21
C PRO A 460 35.42 27.15 -1.56
N THR A 461 35.49 27.91 -0.47
CA THR A 461 34.40 28.66 0.12
C THR A 461 34.20 29.97 -0.63
N SER A 462 33.06 30.12 -1.31
CA SER A 462 32.46 31.43 -1.60
C SER A 462 30.98 31.25 -1.96
N ILE A 463 30.11 31.54 -1.00
CA ILE A 463 28.69 31.80 -1.22
C ILE A 463 28.56 33.31 -1.33
N GLU A 464 28.35 33.82 -2.54
CA GLU A 464 27.94 35.20 -2.77
C GLU A 464 26.41 35.29 -2.75
N HIS A 465 25.92 36.28 -2.00
CA HIS A 465 24.54 36.72 -1.96
C HIS A 465 24.11 37.34 -3.29
N LEU A 466 22.90 37.03 -3.76
CA LEU A 466 22.16 37.85 -4.71
C LEU A 466 20.69 38.00 -4.28
N PRO A 467 20.05 39.12 -4.66
CA PRO A 467 18.99 39.75 -3.87
C PRO A 467 17.58 39.40 -4.37
N HIS A 468 16.62 39.67 -3.47
CA HIS A 468 15.19 39.67 -3.74
C HIS A 468 14.83 40.65 -4.87
N GLY A 469 14.10 40.14 -5.86
CA GLY A 469 13.39 40.91 -6.87
C GLY A 469 11.91 40.55 -6.85
N GLU A 470 11.09 41.59 -6.79
CA GLU A 470 9.63 41.61 -6.84
C GLU A 470 9.07 40.87 -8.06
N PHE A 471 8.02 40.07 -7.87
CA PHE A 471 6.78 40.00 -8.68
C PHE A 471 5.72 39.15 -7.97
#